data_AF-A0A497I7K6-F1
#
_entry.id   AF-A0A497I7K6-F1
#
_cell.length_a   1.000
_cell.length_b   1.000
_cell.length_c   1.000
_cell.angle_alpha   90.00
_cell.angle_beta   90.00
_cell.angle_gamma   90.00
#
_symmetry.space_group_name_H-M   'P 1'
#
loop_
_entity.id
_entity.type
_entity.pdbx_description
1 polymer ?
#
loop_
_entity_poly.entity_id
_entity_poly.type
_entity_poly.pdbx_seq_one_letter_code
_entity_poly.pdbx_strand_id
1 'polypeptide(L)'
;MVNLFDYMRGLTDILGGKLTPKAKRVLAGLTEEREYHYKLNVELKSNIINVSSSLPISLLPDTLFSFFESRVRALAYTVIVSYEWRGELKRLEKVAPIQEDPSRLLKSMLQVPMDKIEEVTIKTKKFEIQYNLKGYRETLTVKLPNPDLARSIFIEFLHLVFPYLHV
;
A
#
# COMPACT_ATOMS: atom_id res chain seq x y z
N MET A 1 -27.01 14.22 3.24
CA MET A 1 -25.63 14.51 2.82
C MET A 1 -24.83 14.89 4.06
N VAL A 2 -23.82 14.10 4.45
CA VAL A 2 -22.98 14.40 5.62
C VAL A 2 -21.82 15.26 5.12
N ASN A 3 -21.60 16.44 5.71
CA ASN A 3 -20.47 17.28 5.31
C ASN A 3 -19.15 16.66 5.81
N LEU A 4 -18.03 17.00 5.16
CA LEU A 4 -16.69 16.49 5.48
C LEU A 4 -16.35 16.61 6.97
N PHE A 5 -16.65 17.77 7.56
CA PHE A 5 -16.36 18.06 8.97
C PHE A 5 -17.10 17.12 9.92
N ASP A 6 -18.33 16.74 9.59
CA ASP A 6 -19.14 15.82 10.37
C ASP A 6 -18.65 14.37 10.25
N TYR A 7 -18.14 14.00 9.07
CA TYR A 7 -17.53 12.68 8.84
C TYR A 7 -16.20 12.52 9.59
N MET A 8 -15.28 13.49 9.46
CA MET A 8 -14.01 13.49 10.18
C MET A 8 -14.19 13.52 11.70
N ARG A 9 -15.18 14.28 12.19
CA ARG A 9 -15.53 14.29 13.61
C ARG A 9 -16.13 12.95 14.05
N GLY A 10 -16.96 12.33 13.22
CA GLY A 10 -17.47 10.98 13.47
C GLY A 10 -16.36 9.93 13.56
N LEU A 11 -15.37 9.97 12.67
CA LEU A 11 -14.19 9.08 12.72
C LEU A 11 -13.33 9.32 13.96
N THR A 12 -13.10 10.59 14.31
CA THR A 12 -12.32 10.96 15.50
C THR A 12 -13.03 10.53 16.78
N ASP A 13 -14.37 10.66 16.83
CA ASP A 13 -15.19 10.18 17.94
C ASP A 13 -15.10 8.64 18.07
N ILE A 14 -15.13 7.90 16.96
CA ILE A 14 -14.95 6.43 16.96
C ILE A 14 -13.57 6.04 17.51
N LEU A 15 -12.50 6.69 17.02
CA LEU A 15 -11.13 6.46 17.49
C LEU A 15 -10.95 6.82 18.98
N GLY A 16 -11.74 7.79 19.47
CA GLY A 16 -11.81 8.16 20.89
C GLY A 16 -12.80 7.34 21.73
N GLY A 17 -13.40 6.28 21.19
CA GLY A 17 -14.34 5.40 21.90
C GLY A 17 -15.74 5.99 22.14
N LYS A 18 -16.13 7.03 21.41
CA LYS A 18 -17.40 7.75 21.57
C LYS A 18 -18.36 7.45 20.42
N LEU A 19 -19.55 6.95 20.76
CA LEU A 19 -20.61 6.59 19.79
C LEU A 19 -21.61 7.74 19.60
N THR A 20 -21.12 8.86 19.08
CA THR A 20 -21.92 10.06 18.78
C THR A 20 -22.87 9.84 17.60
N PRO A 21 -23.90 10.69 17.39
CA PRO A 21 -24.77 10.60 16.21
C PRO A 21 -24.04 10.74 14.87
N LYS A 22 -22.85 11.34 14.86
CA LYS A 22 -21.96 11.40 13.69
C LYS A 22 -21.23 10.08 13.52
N ALA A 23 -20.61 9.55 14.58
CA ALA A 23 -20.00 8.21 14.58
C ALA A 23 -20.97 7.11 14.15
N LYS A 24 -22.23 7.12 14.62
CA LYS A 24 -23.26 6.14 14.22
C LYS A 24 -23.62 6.22 12.74
N ARG A 25 -23.66 7.42 12.16
CA ARG A 25 -23.91 7.62 10.73
C ARG A 25 -22.73 7.18 9.87
N VAL A 26 -21.50 7.44 10.32
CA VAL A 26 -20.27 6.92 9.69
C VAL A 26 -20.29 5.39 9.71
N LEU A 27 -20.57 4.78 10.87
CA LEU A 27 -20.69 3.32 10.98
C LEU A 27 -21.81 2.76 10.09
N ALA A 28 -22.98 3.38 10.04
CA ALA A 28 -24.09 2.93 9.18
C ALA A 28 -23.71 2.94 7.69
N GLY A 29 -23.07 4.01 7.21
CA GLY A 29 -22.56 4.08 5.83
C GLY A 29 -21.49 3.02 5.53
N LEU A 30 -20.59 2.75 6.48
CA LEU A 30 -19.62 1.65 6.39
C LEU A 30 -20.30 0.27 6.36
N THR A 31 -21.51 0.14 6.91
CA THR A 31 -22.26 -1.12 6.92
C THR A 31 -23.19 -1.34 5.72
N GLU A 32 -23.61 -0.30 5.02
CA GLU A 32 -24.49 -0.46 3.83
C GLU A 32 -23.71 -0.86 2.57
N GLU A 33 -22.39 -0.64 2.52
CA GLU A 33 -21.49 -1.08 1.43
C GLU A 33 -20.91 -2.51 1.65
N ARG A 34 -21.60 -3.36 2.42
CA ARG A 34 -21.03 -4.58 3.04
C ARG A 34 -20.74 -5.79 2.13
N GLU A 35 -20.93 -5.72 0.81
CA GLU A 35 -20.57 -6.85 -0.06
C GLU A 35 -19.15 -6.77 -0.65
N TYR A 36 -18.44 -5.64 -0.53
CA TYR A 36 -17.08 -5.48 -1.10
C TYR A 36 -15.97 -5.11 -0.09
N HIS A 37 -16.28 -4.74 1.16
CA HIS A 37 -15.29 -4.24 2.12
C HIS A 37 -14.67 -5.35 2.99
N TYR A 38 -13.83 -6.19 2.40
CA TYR A 38 -13.00 -7.12 3.17
C TYR A 38 -11.64 -6.50 3.53
N LYS A 39 -11.53 -6.06 4.79
CA LYS A 39 -10.33 -6.17 5.66
C LYS A 39 -9.01 -5.56 5.15
N LEU A 40 -9.05 -4.39 4.52
CA LEU A 40 -7.84 -3.59 4.31
C LEU A 40 -7.51 -2.81 5.60
N ASN A 41 -6.36 -3.08 6.19
CA ASN A 41 -5.84 -2.38 7.35
C ASN A 41 -4.64 -1.52 6.93
N VAL A 42 -4.75 -0.21 7.12
CA VAL A 42 -3.73 0.77 6.75
C VAL A 42 -3.25 1.47 8.02
N GLU A 43 -1.95 1.42 8.28
CA GLU A 43 -1.32 1.89 9.51
C GLU A 43 -0.10 2.77 9.19
N LEU A 44 0.02 3.92 9.87
CA LEU A 44 1.23 4.74 9.85
C LEU A 44 1.96 4.60 11.19
N LYS A 45 3.18 4.05 11.17
CA LYS A 45 4.10 3.97 12.31
C LYS A 45 5.36 4.76 12.02
N SER A 46 5.47 5.96 12.60
CA SER A 46 6.62 6.86 12.39
C SER A 46 6.82 7.20 10.90
N ASN A 47 7.79 6.57 10.24
CA ASN A 47 8.13 6.74 8.83
C ASN A 47 7.75 5.52 7.96
N ILE A 48 6.93 4.61 8.50
CA ILE A 48 6.51 3.37 7.84
C ILE A 48 5.00 3.37 7.65
N ILE A 49 4.56 3.18 6.41
CA ILE A 49 3.16 2.95 6.05
C ILE A 49 3.00 1.46 5.79
N ASN A 50 2.14 0.79 6.55
CA ASN A 50 1.79 -0.61 6.35
C ASN A 50 0.37 -0.70 5.81
N VAL A 51 0.18 -1.49 4.78
CA VAL A 51 -1.13 -1.90 4.28
C VAL A 51 -1.16 -3.41 4.34
N SER A 52 -2.21 -3.96 4.92
CA SER A 52 -2.45 -5.40 4.96
C SER A 52 -3.86 -5.69 4.51
N SER A 53 -4.02 -6.69 3.66
CA SER A 53 -5.32 -7.15 3.18
C SER A 53 -5.45 -8.64 3.40
N SER A 54 -6.67 -9.10 3.68
CA SER A 54 -6.99 -10.53 3.66
C SER A 54 -7.53 -11.02 2.32
N LEU A 55 -7.58 -10.14 1.32
CA LEU A 55 -7.88 -10.42 -0.08
C LEU A 55 -6.74 -9.85 -0.95
N PRO A 56 -6.56 -10.32 -2.19
CA PRO A 56 -5.62 -9.71 -3.12
C PRO A 56 -5.85 -8.19 -3.22
N ILE A 57 -4.81 -7.41 -3.00
CA ILE A 57 -4.81 -5.98 -3.18
C ILE A 57 -4.76 -5.74 -4.68
N SER A 58 -5.89 -5.44 -5.30
CA SER A 58 -5.97 -5.09 -6.73
C SER A 58 -5.30 -3.74 -7.08
N LEU A 59 -4.53 -3.13 -6.17
CA LEU A 59 -3.63 -2.01 -6.48
C LEU A 59 -2.35 -2.57 -7.09
N LEU A 60 -2.24 -2.46 -8.42
CA LEU A 60 -1.08 -2.87 -9.18
C LEU A 60 0.19 -2.21 -8.61
N PRO A 61 1.31 -2.94 -8.46
CA PRO A 61 2.60 -2.38 -8.03
C PRO A 61 3.02 -1.12 -8.79
N ASP A 62 2.63 -1.02 -10.07
CA ASP A 62 2.91 0.15 -10.93
C ASP A 62 2.24 1.42 -10.44
N THR A 63 0.98 1.35 -10.01
CA THR A 63 0.23 2.52 -9.51
C THR A 63 0.86 3.06 -8.23
N LEU A 64 1.27 2.16 -7.35
CA LEU A 64 1.92 2.49 -6.08
C LEU A 64 3.33 3.04 -6.32
N PHE A 65 4.10 2.40 -7.21
CA PHE A 65 5.43 2.88 -7.58
C PHE A 65 5.37 4.28 -8.17
N SER A 66 4.53 4.54 -9.18
CA SER A 66 4.38 5.87 -9.79
C SER A 66 3.89 6.91 -8.78
N PHE A 67 3.02 6.53 -7.84
CA PHE A 67 2.61 7.41 -6.75
C PHE A 67 3.82 7.82 -5.90
N PHE A 68 4.62 6.89 -5.38
CA PHE A 68 5.77 7.26 -4.55
C PHE A 68 6.89 7.94 -5.37
N GLU A 69 7.15 7.48 -6.59
CA GLU A 69 8.11 8.06 -7.53
C GLU A 69 7.86 9.55 -7.76
N SER A 70 6.62 9.92 -8.09
CA SER A 70 6.27 11.32 -8.36
C SER A 70 6.45 12.27 -7.17
N ARG A 71 6.61 11.73 -5.95
CA ARG A 71 6.89 12.49 -4.72
C ARG A 71 8.37 12.51 -4.33
N VAL A 72 9.23 11.73 -4.99
CA VAL A 72 10.64 11.61 -4.63
C VAL A 72 11.57 11.70 -5.84
N ARG A 73 12.58 12.57 -5.76
CA ARG A 73 13.59 12.79 -6.81
C ARG A 73 14.64 11.67 -6.87
N ALA A 74 14.23 10.42 -6.99
CA ALA A 74 15.12 9.28 -7.19
C ALA A 74 15.57 9.21 -8.66
N LEU A 75 16.80 8.73 -8.90
CA LEU A 75 17.35 8.55 -10.25
C LEU A 75 17.35 7.08 -10.69
N ALA A 76 17.35 6.16 -9.73
CA ALA A 76 17.40 4.72 -9.95
C ALA A 76 16.72 3.99 -8.80
N TYR A 77 16.31 2.76 -9.06
CA TYR A 77 15.75 1.83 -8.11
C TYR A 77 16.37 0.44 -8.25
N THR A 78 16.22 -0.37 -7.22
CA THR A 78 16.60 -1.78 -7.19
C THR A 78 15.33 -2.60 -7.02
N VAL A 79 15.11 -3.58 -7.90
CA VAL A 79 14.09 -4.61 -7.72
C VAL A 79 14.76 -5.85 -7.17
N ILE A 80 14.23 -6.34 -6.05
CA ILE A 80 14.63 -7.57 -5.40
C ILE A 80 13.42 -8.50 -5.41
N VAL A 81 13.61 -9.73 -5.85
CA VAL A 81 12.56 -10.74 -5.89
C VAL A 81 13.01 -11.99 -5.16
N SER A 82 12.19 -12.44 -4.22
CA SER A 82 12.37 -13.71 -3.53
C SER A 82 11.29 -14.68 -3.99
N TYR A 83 11.69 -15.87 -4.47
CA TYR A 83 10.77 -16.86 -5.02
C TYR A 83 11.22 -18.28 -4.70
N GLU A 84 10.27 -19.20 -4.61
CA GLU A 84 10.56 -20.63 -4.42
C GLU A 84 10.74 -21.33 -5.76
N TRP A 85 11.85 -22.04 -5.94
CA TRP A 85 12.09 -22.87 -7.12
C TRP A 85 12.63 -24.22 -6.71
N ARG A 86 11.88 -25.29 -7.05
CA ARG A 86 12.23 -26.68 -6.72
C ARG A 86 12.50 -26.90 -5.22
N GLY A 87 11.73 -26.25 -4.35
CA GLY A 87 11.87 -26.37 -2.89
C GLY A 87 12.97 -25.49 -2.28
N GLU A 88 13.65 -24.67 -3.07
CA GLU A 88 14.67 -23.74 -2.59
C GLU A 88 14.24 -22.29 -2.77
N LEU A 89 14.45 -21.45 -1.75
CA LEU A 89 14.27 -20.01 -1.86
C LEU A 89 15.43 -19.42 -2.68
N LYS A 90 15.09 -18.74 -3.77
CA LYS A 90 16.02 -18.01 -4.64
C LYS A 90 15.75 -16.52 -4.53
N ARG A 91 16.79 -15.73 -4.77
CA ARG A 91 16.74 -14.28 -4.77
C ARG A 91 17.39 -13.71 -6.02
N LEU A 92 16.68 -12.83 -6.70
CA LEU A 92 17.18 -12.07 -7.85
C LEU A 92 17.16 -10.59 -7.52
N GLU A 93 18.17 -9.87 -8.00
CA GLU A 93 18.30 -8.44 -7.79
C GLU A 93 18.73 -7.77 -9.10
N LYS A 94 18.10 -6.64 -9.43
CA LYS A 94 18.47 -5.84 -10.60
C LYS A 94 18.28 -4.36 -10.32
N VAL A 95 19.26 -3.57 -10.73
CA VAL A 95 19.24 -2.11 -10.65
C VAL A 95 18.75 -1.57 -11.99
N ALA A 96 17.86 -0.59 -11.95
CA ALA A 96 17.30 0.06 -13.13
C ALA A 96 17.15 1.57 -12.93
N PRO A 97 17.21 2.36 -14.02
CA PRO A 97 16.95 3.80 -13.97
C PRO A 97 15.46 4.05 -13.73
N ILE A 98 15.10 5.17 -13.10
CA ILE A 98 13.71 5.43 -12.65
C ILE A 98 12.67 5.46 -13.80
N GLN A 99 13.12 5.71 -15.03
CA GLN A 99 12.27 5.72 -16.23
C GLN A 99 11.82 4.32 -16.67
N GLU A 100 12.45 3.27 -16.16
CA GLU A 100 12.06 1.89 -16.44
C GLU A 100 10.89 1.49 -15.53
N ASP A 101 9.88 0.84 -16.12
CA ASP A 101 8.71 0.34 -15.40
C ASP A 101 9.08 -0.92 -14.57
N PRO A 102 8.86 -0.92 -13.24
CA PRO A 102 9.22 -2.06 -12.39
C PRO A 102 8.50 -3.37 -12.74
N SER A 103 7.25 -3.33 -13.18
CA SER A 103 6.54 -4.55 -13.59
C SER A 103 7.07 -5.12 -14.89
N ARG A 104 7.47 -4.28 -15.85
CA ARG A 104 8.16 -4.73 -17.06
C ARG A 104 9.50 -5.36 -16.72
N LEU A 105 10.27 -4.70 -15.85
CA LEU A 105 11.54 -5.20 -15.37
C LEU A 105 11.38 -6.55 -14.67
N LEU A 106 10.40 -6.66 -13.76
CA LEU A 106 10.07 -7.88 -13.03
C LEU A 106 9.71 -9.03 -13.98
N LYS A 107 8.84 -8.78 -14.97
CA LYS A 107 8.51 -9.76 -16.01
C LYS A 107 9.72 -10.21 -16.83
N SER A 108 10.65 -9.30 -17.11
CA SER A 108 11.88 -9.64 -17.85
C SER A 108 12.88 -10.46 -17.01
N MET A 109 12.88 -10.27 -15.69
CA MET A 109 13.76 -10.98 -14.76
C MET A 109 13.26 -12.38 -14.43
N LEU A 110 11.94 -12.58 -14.45
CA LEU A 110 11.32 -13.81 -13.98
C LEU A 110 11.14 -14.82 -15.12
N GLN A 111 11.73 -16.00 -14.94
CA GLN A 111 11.45 -17.19 -15.73
C GLN A 111 10.48 -18.15 -15.02
N VAL A 112 9.94 -17.74 -13.87
CA VAL A 112 9.09 -18.56 -12.99
C VAL A 112 7.69 -17.96 -12.91
N PRO A 113 6.63 -18.78 -12.73
CA PRO A 113 5.27 -18.27 -12.63
C PRO A 113 5.05 -17.48 -11.33
N MET A 114 4.11 -16.52 -11.38
CA MET A 114 3.87 -15.53 -10.33
C MET A 114 3.46 -16.16 -8.98
N ASP A 115 2.84 -17.34 -8.99
CA ASP A 115 2.43 -18.10 -7.80
C ASP A 115 3.62 -18.62 -6.98
N LYS A 116 4.83 -18.56 -7.53
CA LYS A 116 6.08 -18.93 -6.85
C LYS A 116 6.78 -17.76 -6.18
N ILE A 117 6.32 -16.53 -6.42
CA ILE A 117 6.92 -15.34 -5.83
C ILE A 117 6.43 -15.22 -4.38
N GLU A 118 7.37 -15.16 -3.45
CA GLU A 118 7.05 -14.91 -2.04
C GLU A 118 7.06 -13.43 -1.72
N GLU A 119 7.99 -12.69 -2.32
CA GLU A 119 8.21 -11.28 -2.00
C GLU A 119 8.81 -10.51 -3.18
N VAL A 120 8.34 -9.27 -3.37
CA VAL A 120 8.93 -8.28 -4.26
C VAL A 120 9.25 -7.03 -3.48
N THR A 121 10.50 -6.57 -3.54
CA THR A 121 10.93 -5.30 -2.93
C THR A 121 11.43 -4.35 -4.02
N ILE A 122 10.89 -3.14 -4.06
CA ILE A 122 11.35 -2.03 -4.89
C ILE A 122 11.99 -0.99 -3.97
N LYS A 123 13.28 -0.77 -4.11
CA LYS A 123 14.06 0.08 -3.21
C LYS A 123 14.72 1.23 -3.95
N THR A 124 14.63 2.42 -3.37
CA THR A 124 15.40 3.60 -3.78
C THR A 124 16.19 4.14 -2.59
N LYS A 125 16.96 5.23 -2.81
CA LYS A 125 17.57 5.98 -1.69
C LYS A 125 16.53 6.72 -0.83
N LYS A 126 15.28 6.84 -1.28
CA LYS A 126 14.26 7.71 -0.69
C LYS A 126 13.02 6.96 -0.22
N PHE A 127 12.78 5.76 -0.71
CA PHE A 127 11.70 4.92 -0.23
C PHE A 127 12.01 3.45 -0.50
N GLU A 128 11.31 2.58 0.21
CA GLU A 128 11.33 1.14 -0.02
C GLU A 128 9.88 0.66 -0.01
N ILE A 129 9.48 -0.06 -1.05
CA ILE A 129 8.17 -0.69 -1.19
C ILE A 129 8.39 -2.19 -1.14
N GLN A 130 7.76 -2.88 -0.20
CA GLN A 130 7.84 -4.33 -0.06
C GLN A 130 6.45 -4.93 -0.18
N TYR A 131 6.29 -5.85 -1.11
CA TYR A 131 5.09 -6.65 -1.35
C TYR A 131 5.36 -8.07 -0.90
N ASN A 132 4.66 -8.53 0.14
CA ASN A 132 4.65 -9.94 0.50
C ASN A 132 3.43 -10.61 -0.15
N LEU A 133 3.69 -11.63 -0.96
CA LEU A 133 2.69 -12.38 -1.73
C LEU A 133 2.47 -13.80 -1.16
N LYS A 134 3.12 -14.14 -0.04
CA LYS A 134 3.07 -15.47 0.55
C LYS A 134 1.80 -15.66 1.37
N GLY A 135 0.87 -16.44 0.81
CA GLY A 135 -0.41 -16.82 1.43
C GLY A 135 -1.57 -15.91 1.03
N TYR A 136 -2.74 -16.06 1.68
CA TYR A 136 -3.94 -15.27 1.37
C TYR A 136 -3.88 -13.80 1.84
N ARG A 137 -2.72 -13.34 2.34
CA ARG A 137 -2.57 -12.00 2.89
C ARG A 137 -1.47 -11.27 2.16
N GLU A 138 -1.86 -10.23 1.45
CA GLU A 138 -0.90 -9.32 0.84
C GLU A 138 -0.57 -8.22 1.84
N THR A 139 0.72 -7.99 2.07
CA THR A 139 1.20 -6.87 2.87
C THR A 139 2.07 -5.97 2.01
N LEU A 140 1.77 -4.69 2.05
CA LEU A 140 2.55 -3.62 1.44
C LEU A 140 3.18 -2.80 2.57
N THR A 141 4.50 -2.75 2.60
CA THR A 141 5.26 -1.91 3.53
C THR A 141 5.96 -0.83 2.75
N VAL A 142 5.73 0.43 3.12
CA VAL A 142 6.41 1.59 2.54
C VAL A 142 7.23 2.30 3.60
N LYS A 143 8.54 2.33 3.42
CA LYS A 143 9.46 3.05 4.30
C LYS A 143 9.88 4.36 3.67
N LEU A 144 9.71 5.46 4.39
CA LEU A 144 10.06 6.82 3.95
C LEU A 144 11.23 7.40 4.76
N PRO A 145 11.90 8.48 4.29
CA PRO A 145 13.12 9.01 4.90
C PRO A 145 12.91 9.60 6.29
N ASN A 146 11.74 10.21 6.52
CA ASN A 146 11.41 10.86 7.79
C ASN A 146 9.90 10.82 8.08
N PRO A 147 9.49 11.01 9.35
CA PRO A 147 8.08 10.93 9.76
C PRO A 147 7.18 12.03 9.17
N ASP A 148 7.69 13.25 8.96
CA ASP A 148 6.88 14.36 8.46
C ASP A 148 6.45 14.13 7.01
N LEU A 149 7.39 13.66 6.18
CA LEU A 149 7.11 13.24 4.81
C LEU A 149 6.17 12.04 4.79
N ALA A 150 6.33 11.09 5.72
CA ALA A 150 5.43 9.95 5.83
C ALA A 150 3.99 10.35 6.18
N ARG A 151 3.80 11.29 7.10
CA ARG A 151 2.47 11.84 7.42
C ARG A 151 1.84 12.55 6.23
N SER A 152 2.60 13.37 5.51
CA SER A 152 2.10 14.09 4.32
C SER A 152 1.65 13.11 3.24
N ILE A 153 2.49 12.12 2.91
CA ILE A 153 2.21 11.13 1.88
C ILE A 153 1.09 10.18 2.30
N PHE A 154 0.98 9.85 3.60
CA PHE A 154 -0.04 8.94 4.11
C PHE A 154 -1.47 9.40 3.81
N ILE A 155 -1.75 10.71 3.91
CA ILE A 155 -3.08 11.25 3.61
C ILE A 155 -3.40 11.11 2.11
N GLU A 156 -2.46 11.50 1.24
CA GLU A 156 -2.63 11.32 -0.21
C GLU A 156 -2.77 9.84 -0.61
N PHE A 157 -2.02 8.97 0.08
CA PHE A 157 -2.05 7.53 -0.11
C PHE A 157 -3.40 6.92 0.28
N LEU A 158 -4.01 7.39 1.37
CA LEU A 158 -5.36 6.95 1.75
C LEU A 158 -6.39 7.30 0.68
N HIS A 159 -6.27 8.44 -0.02
CA HIS A 159 -7.17 8.75 -1.15
C HIS A 159 -6.95 7.83 -2.35
N LEU A 160 -5.70 7.44 -2.62
CA LEU A 160 -5.40 6.49 -3.70
C LEU A 160 -6.02 5.11 -3.42
N VAL A 161 -5.94 4.67 -2.16
CA VAL A 161 -6.41 3.35 -1.72
C VAL A 161 -7.92 3.33 -1.49
N PHE A 162 -8.50 4.45 -1.06
CA PHE A 162 -9.93 4.64 -0.82
C PHE A 162 -10.41 5.87 -1.62
N PRO A 163 -10.62 5.75 -2.95
CA PRO A 163 -11.00 6.87 -3.81
C PRO A 163 -12.34 7.52 -3.43
N TYR A 164 -13.19 6.80 -2.67
CA TYR A 164 -14.46 7.30 -2.14
C TYR A 164 -14.30 8.21 -0.91
N LEU A 165 -13.10 8.33 -0.33
CA LEU A 165 -12.77 9.38 0.62
C LEU A 165 -12.65 10.71 -0.14
N HIS A 166 -13.78 11.32 -0.50
CA HIS A 166 -13.80 12.68 -1.01
C HIS A 166 -13.77 13.67 0.16
N VAL A 167 -12.69 14.44 0.24
CA VAL A 167 -12.47 15.59 1.13
C VAL A 167 -13.41 16.73 0.71
#